data_AF-A0A7X6NAQ0-F1
#
_entry.id   AF-A0A7X6NAQ0-F1
#
_cell.length_a   1.000
_cell.length_b   1.000
_cell.length_c   1.000
_cell.angle_alpha   90.00
_cell.angle_beta   90.00
_cell.angle_gamma   90.00
#
_symmetry.space_group_name_H-M   'P 1'
#
loop_
_entity.id
_entity.type
_entity.pdbx_description
1 polymer ?
#
loop_
_entity_poly.entity_id
_entity_poly.type
_entity_poly.pdbx_seq_one_letter_code
_entity_poly.pdbx_strand_id
1 'polypeptide(L)'
;MKKRIRAFFVKPKKKLAMIMPELQQLRETLEQTSKSNDPLTAIVYFFDAVSKWYDREGVYDIIKTFSSVNYNHRYDHILDNLRTLQAHFINAGRDEYGWNRTSKGQTVTEDDVFLGNIYGLWTFPVSHWKKAKNDRKGGWGFSGMENLNVYDVISQQAKNFITSHARPMIQAINYLEMHVIS
;
A
#
# COMPACT_ATOMS: atom_id res chain seq x y z
N MET A 1 11.22 -36.48 -14.57
CA MET A 1 11.91 -35.83 -15.72
C MET A 1 11.09 -34.71 -16.39
N LYS A 2 9.77 -34.84 -16.58
CA LYS A 2 8.91 -33.83 -17.25
C LYS A 2 8.84 -32.42 -16.58
N LYS A 3 8.94 -32.31 -15.25
CA LYS A 3 8.97 -30.99 -14.55
C LYS A 3 10.25 -30.18 -14.83
N ARG A 4 11.41 -30.85 -14.98
CA ARG A 4 12.70 -30.18 -15.23
C ARG A 4 12.77 -29.53 -16.62
N ILE A 5 12.09 -30.09 -17.62
CA ILE A 5 12.11 -29.58 -19.00
C ILE A 5 11.19 -28.34 -19.16
N ARG A 6 10.05 -28.27 -18.46
CA ARG A 6 9.18 -27.07 -18.44
C ARG A 6 9.84 -25.86 -17.76
N ALA A 7 10.74 -26.09 -16.80
CA ALA A 7 11.43 -25.03 -16.09
C ALA A 7 12.40 -24.21 -16.97
N PHE A 8 12.83 -24.74 -18.11
CA PHE A 8 13.74 -24.03 -19.04
C PHE A 8 13.09 -22.86 -19.79
N PHE A 9 11.75 -22.82 -19.87
CA PHE A 9 11.03 -21.78 -20.64
C PHE A 9 10.36 -20.71 -19.78
N VAL A 10 10.30 -20.91 -18.46
CA VAL A 10 9.78 -19.91 -17.54
C VAL A 10 10.91 -18.94 -17.19
N LYS A 11 10.86 -17.72 -17.73
CA LYS A 11 11.80 -16.63 -17.40
C LYS A 11 11.18 -15.73 -16.33
N PRO A 12 11.23 -16.07 -15.03
CA PRO A 12 10.59 -15.29 -13.96
C PRO A 12 11.11 -13.85 -13.93
N LYS A 13 12.41 -13.64 -14.15
CA LYS A 13 13.00 -12.31 -14.29
C LYS A 13 12.39 -11.49 -15.44
N LYS A 14 12.05 -12.12 -16.58
CA LYS A 14 11.36 -11.44 -17.68
C LYS A 14 9.97 -10.96 -17.26
N LYS A 15 9.21 -11.77 -16.51
CA LYS A 15 7.90 -11.33 -15.97
C LYS A 15 8.04 -10.15 -15.01
N LEU A 16 9.02 -10.20 -14.11
CA LEU A 16 9.29 -9.10 -13.21
C LEU A 16 9.73 -7.83 -13.96
N ALA A 17 10.57 -7.97 -14.99
CA ALA A 17 10.99 -6.86 -15.84
C ALA A 17 9.81 -6.18 -16.56
N MET A 18 8.83 -6.95 -17.02
CA MET A 18 7.65 -6.40 -17.72
C MET A 18 6.81 -5.47 -16.83
N ILE A 19 6.72 -5.75 -15.53
CA ILE A 19 5.94 -4.93 -14.60
C ILE A 19 6.76 -3.88 -13.86
N MET A 20 8.09 -3.88 -14.03
CA MET A 20 8.98 -2.99 -13.29
C MET A 20 8.68 -1.50 -13.51
N PRO A 21 8.33 -1.03 -14.74
CA PRO A 21 7.93 0.37 -14.94
C PRO A 21 6.73 0.79 -14.08
N GLU A 22 5.74 -0.10 -13.95
CA GLU A 22 4.56 0.17 -13.12
C GLU A 22 4.92 0.16 -11.62
N LEU A 23 5.85 -0.71 -11.19
CA LEU A 23 6.36 -0.71 -9.81
C LEU A 23 7.16 0.56 -9.50
N GLN A 24 7.94 1.08 -10.46
CA GLN A 24 8.65 2.34 -10.32
C GLN A 24 7.68 3.52 -10.17
N GLN A 25 6.62 3.57 -10.98
CA GLN A 25 5.57 4.58 -10.86
C GLN A 25 4.84 4.48 -9.51
N LEU A 26 4.56 3.26 -9.04
CA LEU A 26 4.02 3.05 -7.70
C LEU A 26 4.98 3.61 -6.65
N ARG A 27 6.28 3.29 -6.70
CA ARG A 27 7.29 3.81 -5.77
C ARG A 27 7.26 5.34 -5.70
N GLU A 28 7.24 6.02 -6.84
CA GLU A 28 7.17 7.49 -6.90
C GLU A 28 5.93 8.02 -6.17
N THR A 29 4.77 7.38 -6.39
CA THR A 29 3.53 7.75 -5.71
C THR A 29 3.63 7.52 -4.20
N LEU A 30 4.22 6.40 -3.77
CA LEU A 30 4.44 6.07 -2.36
C LEU A 30 5.38 7.07 -1.68
N GLU A 31 6.43 7.51 -2.39
CA GLU A 31 7.36 8.52 -1.89
C GLU A 31 6.71 9.90 -1.76
N GLN A 32 5.89 10.29 -2.75
CA GLN A 32 5.16 11.55 -2.71
C GLN A 32 4.15 11.59 -1.56
N THR A 33 3.34 10.54 -1.43
CA THR A 33 2.30 10.45 -0.39
C THR A 33 2.90 10.38 1.03
N SER A 34 4.01 9.65 1.21
CA SER A 34 4.68 9.55 2.52
C SER A 34 5.37 10.85 2.98
N LYS A 35 5.72 11.74 2.05
CA LYS A 35 6.34 13.06 2.32
C LYS A 35 5.34 14.22 2.32
N SER A 36 4.05 13.95 2.10
CA SER A 36 3.03 15.00 1.99
C SER A 36 2.82 15.77 3.30
N ASN A 37 2.65 17.10 3.18
CA ASN A 37 2.18 17.96 4.28
C ASN A 37 0.64 17.96 4.43
N ASP A 38 -0.07 17.26 3.54
CA ASP A 38 -1.51 17.00 3.61
C ASP A 38 -1.76 15.49 3.65
N PRO A 39 -1.76 14.87 4.85
CA PRO A 39 -1.92 13.42 5.00
C PRO A 39 -3.30 12.91 4.58
N LEU A 40 -4.35 13.72 4.72
CA LEU A 40 -5.72 13.32 4.39
C LEU A 40 -5.91 13.22 2.88
N THR A 41 -5.34 14.15 2.10
CA THR A 41 -5.30 13.98 0.64
C THR A 41 -4.34 12.85 0.25
N ALA A 42 -3.19 12.74 0.91
CA ALA A 42 -2.19 11.74 0.57
C ALA A 42 -2.69 10.31 0.73
N ILE A 43 -3.52 10.02 1.75
CA ILE A 43 -4.03 8.67 1.96
C ILE A 43 -5.01 8.24 0.86
N VAL A 44 -5.75 9.19 0.27
CA VAL A 44 -6.62 8.93 -0.89
C VAL A 44 -5.79 8.54 -2.11
N TYR A 45 -4.73 9.30 -2.42
CA TYR A 45 -3.83 8.96 -3.53
C TYR A 45 -3.07 7.65 -3.30
N PHE A 46 -2.65 7.38 -2.06
CA PHE A 46 -2.04 6.12 -1.68
C PHE A 46 -3.00 4.94 -1.97
N PHE A 47 -4.25 5.04 -1.50
CA PHE A 47 -5.25 3.99 -1.75
C PHE A 47 -5.60 3.84 -3.23
N ASP A 48 -5.71 4.93 -4.00
CA ASP A 48 -5.97 4.85 -5.45
C ASP A 48 -4.85 4.08 -6.18
N ALA A 49 -3.59 4.36 -5.83
CA ALA A 49 -2.44 3.68 -6.42
C ALA A 49 -2.37 2.20 -6.05
N VAL A 50 -2.56 1.87 -4.77
CA VAL A 50 -2.52 0.47 -4.28
C VAL A 50 -3.70 -0.34 -4.80
N SER A 51 -4.89 0.25 -4.93
CA SER A 51 -6.11 -0.45 -5.37
C SER A 51 -5.98 -1.03 -6.78
N LYS A 52 -5.25 -0.35 -7.67
CA LYS A 52 -4.97 -0.85 -9.03
C LYS A 52 -4.19 -2.17 -9.00
N TRP A 53 -3.30 -2.34 -8.03
CA TRP A 53 -2.57 -3.59 -7.82
C TRP A 53 -3.45 -4.64 -7.17
N TYR A 54 -4.23 -4.26 -6.15
CA TYR A 54 -5.20 -5.16 -5.50
C TYR A 54 -6.18 -5.78 -6.51
N ASP A 55 -6.75 -4.97 -7.40
CA ASP A 55 -7.77 -5.39 -8.38
C ASP A 55 -7.28 -6.44 -9.38
N ARG A 56 -5.96 -6.51 -9.62
CA ARG A 56 -5.30 -7.49 -10.51
C ARG A 56 -4.56 -8.61 -9.76
N GLU A 57 -4.92 -8.84 -8.50
CA GLU A 57 -4.29 -9.86 -7.63
C GLU A 57 -2.81 -9.58 -7.31
N GLY A 58 -2.38 -8.32 -7.42
CA GLY A 58 -1.04 -7.86 -7.06
C GLY A 58 0.05 -8.45 -7.94
N VAL A 59 0.97 -9.18 -7.30
CA VAL A 59 2.12 -9.86 -7.92
C VAL A 59 2.07 -11.38 -7.73
N TYR A 60 0.89 -11.92 -7.39
CA TYR A 60 0.69 -13.35 -7.08
C TYR A 60 1.23 -14.27 -8.19
N ASP A 61 0.91 -13.97 -9.44
CA ASP A 61 1.37 -14.76 -10.59
C ASP A 61 2.90 -14.75 -10.75
N ILE A 62 3.55 -13.65 -10.37
CA ILE A 62 5.01 -13.53 -10.40
C ILE A 62 5.61 -14.37 -9.26
N ILE A 63 5.05 -14.30 -8.05
CA ILE A 63 5.43 -15.15 -6.91
C ILE A 63 5.33 -16.63 -7.29
N LYS A 64 4.22 -17.05 -7.89
CA LYS A 64 4.01 -18.42 -8.36
C LYS A 64 5.05 -18.84 -9.40
N THR A 65 5.36 -17.94 -10.33
CA THR A 65 6.37 -18.15 -11.37
C THR A 65 7.76 -18.36 -10.74
N PHE A 66 8.22 -17.47 -9.87
CA PHE A 66 9.51 -17.61 -9.16
C PHE A 66 9.55 -18.87 -8.30
N SER A 67 8.48 -19.13 -7.53
CA SER A 67 8.37 -20.29 -6.64
C SER A 67 8.50 -21.61 -7.39
N SER A 68 7.92 -21.72 -8.60
CA SER A 68 7.98 -22.94 -9.43
C SER A 68 9.39 -23.32 -9.89
N VAL A 69 10.33 -22.38 -9.84
CA VAL A 69 11.72 -22.56 -10.29
C VAL A 69 12.74 -22.23 -9.20
N ASN A 70 12.32 -22.07 -7.95
CA ASN A 70 13.17 -21.74 -6.81
C ASN A 70 13.86 -22.98 -6.22
N TYR A 71 14.64 -23.68 -7.05
CA TYR A 71 15.49 -24.76 -6.57
C TYR A 71 16.70 -24.19 -5.84
N ASN A 72 17.13 -24.84 -4.76
CA ASN A 72 18.26 -24.44 -3.92
C ASN A 72 18.15 -23.00 -3.37
N HIS A 73 16.93 -22.51 -3.12
CA HIS A 73 16.72 -21.21 -2.44
C HIS A 73 17.26 -19.98 -3.18
N ARG A 74 17.56 -20.12 -4.48
CA ARG A 74 18.22 -19.07 -5.28
C ARG A 74 17.44 -17.76 -5.43
N TYR A 75 16.13 -17.79 -5.16
CA TYR A 75 15.23 -16.64 -5.29
C TYR A 75 14.51 -16.30 -3.99
N ASP A 76 14.96 -16.80 -2.84
CA ASP A 76 14.28 -16.56 -1.56
C ASP A 76 14.09 -15.06 -1.28
N HIS A 77 15.15 -14.26 -1.41
CA HIS A 77 15.04 -12.81 -1.20
C HIS A 77 14.13 -12.10 -2.22
N ILE A 78 14.11 -12.54 -3.49
CA ILE A 78 13.17 -11.98 -4.48
C ILE A 78 11.74 -12.34 -4.09
N LEU A 79 11.50 -13.59 -3.68
CA LEU A 79 10.20 -14.06 -3.25
C LEU A 79 9.72 -13.34 -1.99
N ASP A 80 10.61 -13.08 -1.03
CA ASP A 80 10.27 -12.37 0.19
C ASP A 80 9.86 -10.93 -0.10
N ASN A 81 10.59 -10.22 -0.98
CA ASN A 81 10.21 -8.87 -1.38
C ASN A 81 8.90 -8.84 -2.20
N LEU A 82 8.67 -9.82 -3.08
CA LEU A 82 7.39 -9.95 -3.78
C LEU A 82 6.23 -10.24 -2.82
N ARG A 83 6.45 -11.10 -1.82
CA ARG A 83 5.45 -11.41 -0.78
C ARG A 83 5.16 -10.21 0.10
N THR A 84 6.17 -9.41 0.44
CA THR A 84 6.00 -8.13 1.13
C THR A 84 5.07 -7.21 0.33
N LEU A 85 5.33 -7.02 -0.97
CA LEU A 85 4.44 -6.24 -1.84
C LEU A 85 3.02 -6.80 -1.85
N GLN A 86 2.88 -8.12 -2.05
CA GLN A 86 1.57 -8.76 -2.08
C GLN A 86 0.79 -8.55 -0.79
N ALA A 87 1.44 -8.69 0.36
CA ALA A 87 0.82 -8.49 1.67
C ALA A 87 0.33 -7.06 1.83
N HIS A 88 1.13 -6.06 1.46
CA HIS A 88 0.70 -4.66 1.54
C HIS A 88 -0.39 -4.30 0.53
N PHE A 89 -0.40 -4.89 -0.66
CA PHE A 89 -1.50 -4.72 -1.62
C PHE A 89 -2.82 -5.26 -1.08
N ILE A 90 -2.80 -6.43 -0.42
CA ILE A 90 -3.99 -7.03 0.19
C ILE A 90 -4.44 -6.20 1.40
N ASN A 91 -3.53 -5.88 2.31
CA ASN A 91 -3.86 -5.23 3.58
C ASN A 91 -4.27 -3.76 3.43
N ALA A 92 -3.83 -3.08 2.36
CA ALA A 92 -4.27 -1.73 2.02
C ALA A 92 -5.17 -1.69 0.77
N GLY A 93 -5.74 -2.84 0.41
CA GLY A 93 -6.67 -2.97 -0.70
C GLY A 93 -8.06 -2.41 -0.40
N ARG A 94 -9.02 -2.76 -1.25
CA ARG A 94 -10.42 -2.37 -1.09
C ARG A 94 -11.10 -3.29 -0.08
N ASP A 95 -11.94 -2.72 0.79
CA ASP A 95 -12.70 -3.43 1.82
C ASP A 95 -13.96 -2.63 2.17
N GLU A 96 -15.14 -3.22 1.97
CA GLU A 96 -16.46 -2.62 2.24
C GLU A 96 -16.61 -2.13 3.68
N TYR A 97 -15.94 -2.78 4.63
CA TYR A 97 -15.99 -2.42 6.05
C TYR A 97 -14.69 -1.78 6.54
N GLY A 98 -13.67 -1.72 5.70
CA GLY A 98 -12.37 -1.15 5.98
C GLY A 98 -12.32 0.36 5.78
N TRP A 99 -11.09 0.86 5.56
CA TRP A 99 -10.85 2.29 5.31
C TRP A 99 -11.13 2.67 3.86
N ASN A 100 -10.72 1.85 2.89
CA ASN A 100 -10.99 2.09 1.48
C ASN A 100 -12.22 1.28 1.03
N ARG A 101 -13.40 1.93 0.99
CA ARG A 101 -14.69 1.25 0.79
C ARG A 101 -15.16 1.22 -0.67
N THR A 102 -14.23 1.43 -1.59
CA THR A 102 -14.51 1.43 -3.02
C THR A 102 -14.73 0.02 -3.59
N SER A 103 -15.44 -0.05 -4.71
CA SER A 103 -15.58 -1.28 -5.50
C SER A 103 -14.42 -1.50 -6.47
N LYS A 104 -14.25 -2.75 -6.94
CA LYS A 104 -13.23 -3.10 -7.95
C LYS A 104 -13.31 -2.17 -9.17
N GLY A 105 -12.18 -1.59 -9.57
CA GLY A 105 -12.08 -0.67 -10.70
C GLY A 105 -12.56 0.77 -10.44
N GLN A 106 -13.16 1.06 -9.28
CA GLN A 106 -13.57 2.42 -8.92
C GLN A 106 -12.34 3.27 -8.57
N THR A 107 -12.33 4.54 -9.00
CA THR A 107 -11.33 5.52 -8.54
C THR A 107 -11.57 5.84 -7.07
N VAL A 108 -10.51 5.89 -6.26
CA VAL A 108 -10.65 6.21 -4.84
C VAL A 108 -10.78 7.71 -4.65
N THR A 109 -11.84 8.14 -3.94
CA THR A 109 -12.09 9.56 -3.63
C THR A 109 -12.12 9.82 -2.13
N GLU A 110 -12.20 11.09 -1.75
CA GLU A 110 -12.26 11.52 -0.35
C GLU A 110 -13.53 11.06 0.38
N ASP A 111 -14.61 10.77 -0.36
CA ASP A 111 -15.87 10.25 0.20
C ASP A 111 -15.83 8.74 0.41
N ASP A 112 -14.87 8.04 -0.19
CA ASP A 112 -14.72 6.59 -0.11
C ASP A 112 -13.70 6.13 0.94
N VAL A 113 -12.86 7.05 1.44
CA VAL A 113 -11.80 6.74 2.43
C VAL A 113 -12.26 7.15 3.82
N PHE A 114 -12.45 6.17 4.70
CA PHE A 114 -12.98 6.34 6.05
C PHE A 114 -11.87 6.23 7.09
N LEU A 115 -11.81 7.22 7.98
CA LEU A 115 -10.86 7.31 9.09
C LEU A 115 -11.60 7.57 10.41
N GLY A 116 -10.94 7.33 11.53
CA GLY A 116 -11.52 7.42 12.87
C GLY A 116 -11.43 6.08 13.60
N ASN A 117 -12.48 5.73 14.34
CA ASN A 117 -12.46 4.62 15.32
C ASN A 117 -11.34 4.83 16.36
N ILE A 118 -11.18 6.08 16.80
CA ILE A 118 -10.29 6.50 17.87
C ILE A 118 -11.21 6.90 19.03
N TYR A 119 -10.81 6.67 20.29
CA TYR A 119 -11.66 7.02 21.42
C TYR A 119 -12.11 8.49 21.34
N GLY A 120 -13.43 8.71 21.33
CA GLY A 120 -14.04 10.04 21.16
C GLY A 120 -14.22 10.53 19.71
N LEU A 121 -13.78 9.76 18.71
CA LEU A 121 -13.89 10.03 17.28
C LEU A 121 -14.53 8.86 16.53
N TRP A 122 -15.75 9.10 16.05
CA TRP A 122 -16.47 8.19 15.15
C TRP A 122 -15.73 8.02 13.82
N THR A 123 -16.15 7.04 13.03
CA THR A 123 -15.59 6.82 11.69
C THR A 123 -16.34 7.65 10.65
N PHE A 124 -15.61 8.49 9.91
CA PHE A 124 -16.16 9.36 8.86
C PHE A 124 -15.22 9.42 7.64
N PRO A 125 -15.73 9.80 6.46
CA PRO A 125 -14.91 9.94 5.27
C PRO A 125 -13.89 11.09 5.38
N VAL A 126 -12.82 11.04 4.59
CA VAL A 126 -11.78 12.08 4.52
C VAL A 126 -12.39 13.46 4.23
N SER A 127 -13.40 13.53 3.36
CA SER A 127 -14.10 14.79 3.04
C SER A 127 -14.77 15.45 4.25
N HIS A 128 -15.22 14.65 5.22
CA HIS A 128 -15.76 15.14 6.49
C HIS A 128 -14.65 15.75 7.33
N TRP A 129 -13.55 15.02 7.52
CA TRP A 129 -12.44 15.48 8.36
C TRP A 129 -11.76 16.74 7.85
N LYS A 130 -11.66 16.90 6.53
CA LYS A 130 -11.13 18.13 5.93
C LYS A 130 -11.92 19.39 6.30
N LYS A 131 -13.24 19.26 6.52
CA LYS A 131 -14.10 20.37 6.96
C LYS A 131 -13.89 20.72 8.43
N ALA A 132 -13.41 19.77 9.24
CA ALA A 132 -13.18 19.91 10.68
C ALA A 132 -11.82 20.54 11.06
N LYS A 133 -11.09 21.12 10.10
CA LYS A 133 -9.73 21.66 10.30
C LYS A 133 -9.64 22.71 11.43
N ASN A 134 -10.72 23.42 11.70
CA ASN A 134 -10.76 24.47 12.72
C ASN A 134 -11.44 24.02 14.03
N ASP A 135 -11.85 22.75 14.14
CA ASP A 135 -12.62 22.26 15.28
C ASP A 135 -11.72 22.05 16.50
N ARG A 136 -11.92 22.87 17.53
CA ARG A 136 -11.25 22.70 18.82
C ARG A 136 -11.96 21.65 19.66
N LYS A 137 -11.52 20.40 19.59
CA LYS A 137 -11.78 19.42 20.64
C LYS A 137 -10.44 18.98 21.24
N GLY A 138 -10.32 19.10 22.56
CA GLY A 138 -9.25 18.52 23.36
C GLY A 138 -9.85 17.48 24.33
N GLY A 139 -9.00 16.61 24.86
CA GLY A 139 -9.41 15.58 25.82
C GLY A 139 -9.72 14.21 25.20
N TRP A 140 -8.79 13.67 24.40
CA TRP A 140 -8.90 12.37 23.73
C TRP A 140 -8.71 11.15 24.65
N GLY A 141 -8.54 11.35 25.97
CA GLY A 141 -8.26 10.28 26.92
C GLY A 141 -6.82 9.72 26.86
N PHE A 142 -5.92 10.36 26.11
CA PHE A 142 -4.51 9.97 25.98
C PHE A 142 -3.58 11.12 26.37
N SER A 143 -2.52 10.81 27.13
CA SER A 143 -1.50 11.78 27.50
C SER A 143 -0.72 12.27 26.28
N GLY A 144 -0.58 13.58 26.11
CA GLY A 144 0.18 14.23 25.03
C GLY A 144 -0.65 14.64 23.80
N MET A 145 -1.97 14.40 23.80
CA MET A 145 -2.88 14.81 22.72
C MET A 145 -3.89 15.89 23.15
N GLU A 146 -3.78 16.40 24.37
CA GLU A 146 -4.76 17.31 25.00
C GLU A 146 -4.95 18.62 24.22
N ASN A 147 -3.93 19.02 23.45
CA ASN A 147 -3.92 20.24 22.64
C ASN A 147 -4.17 20.00 21.15
N LEU A 148 -4.28 18.74 20.70
CA LEU A 148 -4.47 18.42 19.29
C LEU A 148 -5.93 18.59 18.90
N ASN A 149 -6.17 19.28 17.79
CA ASN A 149 -7.50 19.35 17.20
C ASN A 149 -7.85 17.99 16.53
N VAL A 150 -9.14 17.79 16.23
CA VAL A 150 -9.65 16.58 15.56
C VAL A 150 -8.87 16.27 14.28
N TYR A 151 -8.61 17.30 13.50
CA TYR A 151 -7.95 17.20 12.20
C TYR A 151 -6.52 16.67 12.34
N ASP A 152 -5.77 17.11 13.35
CA ASP A 152 -4.39 16.71 13.60
C ASP A 152 -4.32 15.24 13.99
N VAL A 153 -5.24 14.78 14.85
CA VAL A 153 -5.33 13.38 15.28
C VAL A 153 -5.61 12.46 14.07
N ILE A 154 -6.61 12.80 13.26
CA ILE A 154 -6.96 12.01 12.07
C ILE A 154 -5.87 12.09 10.99
N SER A 155 -5.22 13.25 10.83
CA SER A 155 -4.08 13.41 9.92
C SER A 155 -2.90 12.54 10.34
N GLN A 156 -2.65 12.42 11.65
CA GLN A 156 -1.61 11.53 12.17
C GLN A 156 -1.97 10.06 11.96
N GLN A 157 -3.24 9.66 12.11
CA GLN A 157 -3.71 8.31 11.77
C GLN A 157 -3.43 7.98 10.30
N ALA A 158 -3.81 8.88 9.37
CA ALA A 158 -3.55 8.72 7.95
C ALA A 158 -2.04 8.60 7.66
N LYS A 159 -1.23 9.51 8.22
CA LYS A 159 0.23 9.52 8.06
C LYS A 159 0.88 8.22 8.55
N ASN A 160 0.45 7.72 9.71
CA ASN A 160 0.98 6.48 10.28
C ASN A 160 0.68 5.28 9.36
N PHE A 161 -0.54 5.20 8.83
CA PHE A 161 -0.93 4.14 7.90
C PHE A 161 -0.14 4.19 6.59
N ILE A 162 -0.04 5.38 5.96
CA ILE A 162 0.78 5.54 4.75
C ILE A 162 2.21 5.10 5.05
N THR A 163 2.80 5.56 6.16
CA THR A 163 4.20 5.27 6.50
C THR A 163 4.45 3.78 6.75
N SER A 164 3.55 3.09 7.44
CA SER A 164 3.70 1.67 7.77
C SER A 164 3.58 0.75 6.55
N HIS A 165 2.94 1.22 5.47
CA HIS A 165 2.84 0.48 4.20
C HIS A 165 3.82 0.96 3.13
N ALA A 166 3.97 2.26 2.93
CA ALA A 166 4.78 2.83 1.86
C ALA A 166 6.26 2.45 2.02
N ARG A 167 6.82 2.56 3.22
CA ARG A 167 8.24 2.25 3.47
C ARG A 167 8.63 0.82 3.06
N PRO A 168 7.99 -0.24 3.57
CA PRO A 168 8.35 -1.61 3.16
C PRO A 168 8.10 -1.86 1.68
N MET A 169 7.05 -1.28 1.07
CA MET A 169 6.82 -1.40 -0.36
C MET A 169 7.93 -0.73 -1.20
N ILE A 170 8.35 0.48 -0.85
CA ILE A 170 9.45 1.20 -1.52
C ILE A 170 10.75 0.38 -1.43
N GLN A 171 11.08 -0.12 -0.24
CA GLN A 171 12.26 -0.96 -0.03
C GLN A 171 12.22 -2.23 -0.88
N ALA A 172 11.07 -2.89 -0.95
CA ALA A 172 10.89 -4.07 -1.77
C ALA A 172 11.04 -3.77 -3.27
N ILE A 173 10.45 -2.68 -3.77
CA ILE A 173 10.59 -2.26 -5.18
C ILE A 173 12.06 -1.98 -5.52
N ASN A 174 12.77 -1.21 -4.68
CA ASN A 174 14.19 -0.92 -4.87
C ASN A 174 15.04 -2.20 -4.92
N TYR A 175 14.76 -3.16 -4.03
CA TYR A 175 15.44 -4.45 -4.06
C TYR A 175 15.19 -5.19 -5.37
N LEU A 176 13.93 -5.30 -5.79
CA LEU A 176 13.55 -6.02 -7.01
C LEU A 176 14.17 -5.38 -8.25
N GLU A 177 14.21 -4.05 -8.33
CA GLU A 177 14.82 -3.30 -9.44
C GLU A 177 16.29 -3.68 -9.66
N MET A 178 17.10 -3.70 -8.60
CA MET A 178 18.52 -4.10 -8.66
C MET A 178 18.72 -5.54 -9.17
N HIS A 179 17.73 -6.42 -8.94
CA HIS A 179 17.82 -7.86 -9.25
C HIS A 179 17.12 -8.27 -10.55
N VAL A 180 16.50 -7.30 -11.24
CA VAL A 180 15.95 -7.47 -12.59
C VAL A 180 16.99 -7.15 -13.67
N ILE A 181 17.86 -6.18 -13.41
CA ILE A 181 18.88 -5.69 -14.36
C ILE A 181 20.14 -6.58 -14.36
N SER A 182 20.37 -7.33 -13.27
CA SER A 182 21.43 -8.35 -13.15
C SER A 182 21.02 -9.72 -13.68
#